data_AF-A0A7C6MBB9-F1
#
_entry.id   AF-A0A7C6MBB9-F1
#
_cell.length_a   1.000
_cell.length_b   1.000
_cell.length_c   1.000
_cell.angle_alpha   90.00
_cell.angle_beta   90.00
_cell.angle_gamma   90.00
#
_symmetry.space_group_name_H-M   'P 1'
#
loop_
_entity.id
_entity.type
_entity.pdbx_description
1 polymer ?
#
loop_
_entity_poly.entity_id
_entity_poly.type
_entity_poly.pdbx_seq_one_letter_code
_entity_poly.pdbx_strand_id
1 'polypeptide(L)'
;MRGAPENGLSPDEKVQDPAQDAGNSDVTGENTQPVESTESVFQDSPMKVSLRIQELEKVQAELQDQYVRKAADFDNYRKRMIREKQEAIDFANTLLLTDLVQILDDFDRAIDAGVSSEDTAAATAFADGVVMIRKQLGSLLETKYGMEYYPSKDQLFDPHVHEAIGTQPDPDITEPTVAEEYLKGYKLKGRVIRLAKVMVKMPLETAAE
;
A
#
# COMPACT_ATOMS: atom_id res chain seq x y z
N MET A 1 -18.40 18.77 -29.67
CA MET A 1 -17.60 18.58 -28.44
C MET A 1 -17.67 17.13 -28.01
N ARG A 2 -16.61 16.35 -28.29
CA ARG A 2 -16.24 15.12 -27.58
C ARG A 2 -14.82 14.78 -28.04
N GLY A 3 -13.85 15.08 -27.18
CA GLY A 3 -12.45 14.76 -27.37
C GLY A 3 -12.17 13.30 -26.99
N ALA A 4 -11.26 12.69 -27.75
CA ALA A 4 -10.55 11.48 -27.37
C ALA A 4 -9.31 11.85 -26.53
N PRO A 5 -8.87 11.03 -25.57
CA PRO A 5 -7.59 11.21 -24.92
C PRO A 5 -6.46 10.49 -25.66
N GLU A 6 -5.29 11.14 -25.59
CA GLU A 6 -4.01 10.79 -26.16
C GLU A 6 -3.39 9.55 -25.54
N ASN A 7 -2.73 8.74 -26.37
CA ASN A 7 -1.88 7.62 -25.95
C ASN A 7 -0.43 8.04 -26.21
N GLY A 8 0.29 8.38 -25.14
CA GLY A 8 1.71 8.71 -25.18
C GLY A 8 2.57 7.48 -24.88
N LEU A 9 3.36 7.04 -25.86
CA LEU A 9 4.56 6.24 -25.62
C LEU A 9 5.72 6.92 -26.35
N SER A 10 6.72 7.31 -25.57
CA SER A 10 8.05 7.69 -26.06
C SER A 10 9.01 6.49 -25.95
N PRO A 11 10.08 6.46 -26.76
CA PRO A 11 10.90 5.30 -27.06
C PRO A 11 12.24 5.29 -26.29
N ASP A 12 12.89 4.12 -26.20
CA ASP A 12 14.35 3.93 -26.38
C ASP A 12 14.77 2.50 -25.99
N GLU A 13 15.31 1.71 -26.94
CA GLU A 13 16.61 1.03 -26.76
C GLU A 13 17.13 0.43 -28.09
N LYS A 14 18.43 0.61 -28.29
CA LYS A 14 19.24 0.36 -29.51
C LYS A 14 19.80 -1.07 -29.56
N VAL A 15 19.91 -1.67 -30.76
CA VAL A 15 21.00 -2.60 -31.16
C VAL A 15 21.15 -2.51 -32.70
N GLN A 16 22.11 -1.75 -33.25
CA GLN A 16 23.45 -2.13 -33.75
C GLN A 16 23.49 -3.03 -35.01
N ASP A 17 23.75 -2.39 -36.16
CA ASP A 17 24.28 -2.97 -37.40
C ASP A 17 25.82 -2.85 -37.45
N PRO A 18 26.51 -3.72 -38.21
CA PRO A 18 27.79 -3.39 -38.81
C PRO A 18 27.75 -3.47 -40.35
N ALA A 19 28.31 -2.45 -41.00
CA ALA A 19 28.57 -2.38 -42.43
C ALA A 19 30.08 -2.27 -42.69
N GLN A 20 30.63 -3.04 -43.64
CA GLN A 20 31.88 -2.88 -44.41
C GLN A 20 31.79 -3.87 -45.61
N ASP A 21 32.28 -3.69 -46.84
CA ASP A 21 33.20 -2.74 -47.50
C ASP A 21 32.98 -2.85 -49.05
N ALA A 22 33.49 -1.88 -49.79
CA ALA A 22 33.33 -1.66 -51.23
C ALA A 22 34.28 -2.48 -52.14
N GLY A 23 33.90 -2.64 -53.42
CA GLY A 23 34.75 -3.20 -54.48
C GLY A 23 34.14 -3.16 -55.87
N ASN A 24 34.61 -2.23 -56.69
CA ASN A 24 34.22 -1.86 -58.07
C ASN A 24 34.41 -2.97 -59.14
N SER A 25 33.53 -3.03 -60.16
CA SER A 25 33.87 -3.20 -61.59
C SER A 25 32.64 -3.12 -62.51
N ASP A 26 32.81 -2.35 -63.57
CA ASP A 26 31.95 -2.00 -64.69
C ASP A 26 31.62 -3.20 -65.61
N VAL A 27 30.43 -3.20 -66.25
CA VAL A 27 30.16 -3.59 -67.66
C VAL A 27 28.66 -3.53 -67.94
N THR A 28 28.34 -2.74 -68.97
CA THR A 28 27.07 -2.51 -69.65
C THR A 28 26.52 -3.74 -70.37
N GLY A 29 25.19 -3.84 -70.48
CA GLY A 29 24.52 -4.80 -71.35
C GLY A 29 22.99 -4.76 -71.26
N GLU A 30 22.35 -3.97 -72.14
CA GLU A 30 20.93 -4.13 -72.48
C GLU A 30 20.66 -5.57 -72.95
N ASN A 31 19.62 -6.21 -72.41
CA ASN A 31 18.83 -7.15 -73.22
C ASN A 31 17.39 -7.26 -72.71
N THR A 32 16.48 -6.98 -73.63
CA THR A 32 15.02 -7.11 -73.55
C THR A 32 14.60 -8.58 -73.70
N GLN A 33 13.70 -9.08 -72.85
CA GLN A 33 12.42 -9.70 -73.23
C GLN A 33 11.66 -10.31 -72.01
N PRO A 34 10.32 -10.40 -72.08
CA PRO A 34 9.44 -10.67 -70.94
C PRO A 34 9.15 -12.16 -70.78
N VAL A 35 8.98 -12.62 -69.54
CA VAL A 35 8.43 -13.96 -69.22
C VAL A 35 7.27 -13.82 -68.24
N GLU A 36 6.09 -13.87 -68.85
CA GLU A 36 4.86 -14.52 -68.43
C GLU A 36 4.82 -15.22 -67.05
N SER A 37 3.84 -14.76 -66.26
CA SER A 37 2.87 -15.54 -65.50
C SER A 37 3.37 -16.61 -64.53
N THR A 38 3.26 -16.30 -63.24
CA THR A 38 2.75 -17.26 -62.24
C THR A 38 2.00 -16.50 -61.13
N GLU A 39 0.84 -15.93 -61.47
CA GLU A 39 -0.21 -15.73 -60.46
C GLU A 39 -1.01 -17.04 -60.40
N SER A 40 -0.64 -17.94 -59.47
CA SER A 40 -1.49 -19.06 -59.11
C SER A 40 -2.67 -18.52 -58.30
N VAL A 41 -3.70 -18.06 -59.02
CA VAL A 41 -4.99 -17.72 -58.43
C VAL A 41 -5.59 -19.00 -57.85
N PHE A 42 -5.75 -19.00 -56.53
CA PHE A 42 -6.45 -19.99 -55.73
C PHE A 42 -7.80 -20.36 -56.37
N GLN A 43 -7.88 -21.49 -57.05
CA GLN A 43 -9.15 -22.16 -57.33
C GLN A 43 -9.40 -23.19 -56.23
N ASP A 44 -9.79 -22.70 -55.05
CA ASP A 44 -10.49 -23.58 -54.12
C ASP A 44 -11.91 -23.78 -54.64
N SER A 45 -12.28 -25.03 -54.90
CA SER A 45 -13.63 -25.40 -55.33
C SER A 45 -14.66 -24.84 -54.34
N PRO A 46 -15.83 -24.34 -54.78
CA PRO A 46 -16.85 -23.73 -53.90
C PRO A 46 -17.25 -24.63 -52.72
N MET A 47 -17.13 -25.95 -52.88
CA MET A 47 -17.37 -26.94 -51.83
C MET A 47 -16.31 -26.92 -50.70
N LYS A 48 -15.05 -26.57 -51.00
CA LYS A 48 -13.99 -26.39 -49.99
C LYS A 48 -14.17 -25.10 -49.20
N VAL A 49 -14.57 -24.03 -49.88
CA VAL A 49 -14.86 -22.74 -49.23
C VAL A 49 -16.05 -22.88 -48.26
N SER A 50 -17.12 -23.56 -48.67
CA SER A 50 -18.28 -23.78 -47.79
C SER A 50 -17.92 -24.63 -46.56
N LEU A 51 -17.10 -25.68 -46.74
CA LEU A 51 -16.62 -26.49 -45.62
C LEU A 51 -15.76 -25.68 -44.65
N ARG A 52 -14.91 -24.79 -45.16
CA ARG A 52 -14.06 -23.93 -44.32
C ARG A 52 -14.87 -22.91 -43.53
N ILE A 53 -15.91 -22.32 -44.13
CA ILE A 53 -16.83 -21.40 -43.43
C ILE A 53 -17.52 -22.14 -42.28
N GLN A 54 -18.02 -23.35 -42.53
CA GLN A 54 -18.72 -24.14 -41.52
C GLN A 54 -17.80 -24.57 -40.36
N GLU A 55 -16.53 -24.85 -40.65
CA GLU A 55 -15.51 -25.12 -39.63
C GLU A 55 -15.20 -23.88 -38.79
N LEU A 56 -15.04 -22.71 -39.43
CA LEU A 56 -14.80 -21.44 -38.73
C LEU A 56 -15.99 -21.02 -37.85
N GLU A 57 -17.23 -21.22 -38.31
CA GLU A 57 -18.43 -20.97 -37.52
C GLU A 57 -18.49 -21.86 -36.26
N LYS A 58 -18.10 -23.14 -36.38
CA LYS A 58 -18.00 -24.04 -35.22
C LYS A 58 -16.94 -23.57 -34.23
N VAL A 59 -15.74 -23.24 -34.71
CA VAL A 59 -14.65 -22.75 -33.85
C VAL A 59 -15.05 -21.43 -33.17
N GLN A 60 -15.73 -20.53 -33.90
CA GLN A 60 -16.25 -19.29 -33.33
C GLN A 60 -17.28 -19.56 -32.23
N ALA A 61 -18.22 -20.48 -32.46
CA ALA A 61 -19.22 -20.86 -31.45
C ALA A 61 -18.56 -21.46 -30.20
N GLU A 62 -17.57 -22.33 -30.38
CA GLU A 62 -16.80 -22.90 -29.27
C GLU A 62 -16.01 -21.83 -28.49
N LEU A 63 -15.39 -20.88 -29.18
CA LEU A 63 -14.68 -19.77 -28.55
C LEU A 63 -15.63 -18.83 -27.80
N GLN A 64 -16.81 -18.57 -28.35
CA GLN A 64 -17.84 -17.75 -27.69
C GLN A 64 -18.36 -18.43 -26.42
N ASP A 65 -18.65 -19.73 -26.47
CA ASP A 65 -19.05 -20.50 -25.27
C ASP A 65 -17.94 -20.47 -24.21
N GLN A 66 -16.70 -20.72 -24.61
CA GLN A 66 -15.54 -20.63 -23.72
C GLN A 66 -15.39 -19.24 -23.11
N TYR A 67 -15.59 -18.18 -23.90
CA TYR A 67 -15.50 -16.80 -23.43
C TYR A 67 -16.59 -16.48 -22.41
N VAL A 68 -17.85 -16.82 -22.69
CA VAL A 68 -18.97 -16.59 -21.76
C VAL A 68 -18.75 -17.35 -20.46
N ARG A 69 -18.28 -18.61 -20.54
CA ARG A 69 -17.95 -19.40 -19.35
C ARG A 69 -16.83 -18.77 -18.54
N LYS A 70 -15.73 -18.36 -19.18
CA LYS A 70 -14.62 -17.67 -18.51
C LYS A 70 -15.05 -16.33 -17.89
N ALA A 71 -15.93 -15.59 -18.56
CA ALA A 71 -16.47 -14.34 -18.04
C ALA A 71 -17.33 -14.58 -16.79
N ALA A 72 -18.15 -15.64 -16.79
CA ALA A 72 -18.92 -16.05 -15.62
C ALA A 72 -18.03 -16.50 -14.46
N ASP A 73 -17.01 -17.32 -14.75
CA ASP A 73 -16.02 -17.77 -13.75
C ASP A 73 -15.28 -16.57 -13.13
N PHE A 74 -14.94 -15.57 -13.96
CA PHE A 74 -14.29 -14.34 -13.51
C PHE A 74 -15.19 -13.50 -12.61
N ASP A 75 -16.47 -13.30 -12.94
CA ASP A 75 -17.39 -12.56 -12.06
C ASP A 75 -17.65 -13.30 -10.75
N ASN A 76 -17.75 -14.63 -10.78
CA ASN A 76 -17.85 -15.46 -9.58
C ASN A 76 -16.60 -15.33 -8.71
N TYR A 77 -15.41 -15.40 -9.31
CA TYR A 77 -14.14 -15.19 -8.63
C TYR A 77 -14.08 -13.79 -8.00
N ARG A 78 -14.43 -12.74 -8.75
CA ARG A 78 -14.45 -11.36 -8.26
C ARG A 78 -15.38 -11.20 -7.06
N LYS A 79 -16.60 -11.74 -7.13
CA LYS A 79 -17.56 -11.72 -6.01
C LYS A 79 -17.01 -12.43 -4.78
N ARG A 80 -16.39 -13.60 -4.97
CA ARG A 80 -15.74 -14.34 -3.88
C ARG A 80 -14.60 -13.55 -3.26
N MET A 81 -13.72 -12.98 -4.06
CA MET A 81 -12.60 -12.15 -3.59
C MET A 81 -13.06 -10.93 -2.79
N ILE A 82 -14.16 -10.28 -3.20
CA ILE A 82 -14.74 -9.16 -2.44
C ILE A 82 -15.23 -9.63 -1.08
N ARG A 83 -15.92 -10.78 -1.02
CA ARG A 83 -16.38 -11.36 0.25
C ARG A 83 -15.21 -11.73 1.15
N GLU A 84 -14.20 -12.44 0.63
CA GLU A 84 -13.01 -12.83 1.39
C GLU A 84 -12.23 -11.61 1.90
N LYS A 85 -12.12 -10.54 1.09
CA LYS A 85 -11.51 -9.29 1.52
C LYS A 85 -12.30 -8.63 2.66
N GLN A 86 -13.64 -8.63 2.56
CA GLN A 86 -14.48 -8.06 3.62
C GLN A 86 -14.35 -8.86 4.91
N GLU A 87 -14.41 -10.20 4.83
CA GLU A 87 -14.18 -11.09 5.98
C GLU A 87 -12.80 -10.86 6.59
N ALA A 88 -11.76 -10.73 5.76
CA ALA A 88 -10.41 -10.44 6.24
C ALA A 88 -10.32 -9.09 6.98
N ILE A 89 -11.09 -8.08 6.56
CA ILE A 89 -11.17 -6.77 7.26
C ILE A 89 -11.95 -6.92 8.57
N ASP A 90 -13.11 -7.58 8.54
CA ASP A 90 -13.98 -7.76 9.71
C ASP A 90 -13.27 -8.53 10.83
N PHE A 91 -12.45 -9.52 10.48
CA PHE A 91 -11.69 -10.34 11.42
C PHE A 91 -10.20 -9.94 11.54
N ALA A 92 -9.78 -8.81 10.95
CA ALA A 92 -8.39 -8.36 11.01
C ALA A 92 -7.90 -8.14 12.45
N ASN A 93 -8.79 -7.66 13.32
CA ASN A 93 -8.48 -7.30 14.70
C ASN A 93 -8.77 -8.43 15.70
N THR A 94 -9.21 -9.61 15.26
CA THR A 94 -9.61 -10.70 16.18
C THR A 94 -8.51 -11.03 17.19
N LEU A 95 -7.26 -11.18 16.74
CA LEU A 95 -6.13 -11.44 17.62
C LEU A 95 -5.91 -10.33 18.65
N LEU A 96 -5.99 -9.06 18.22
CA LEU A 96 -5.85 -7.90 19.11
C LEU A 96 -6.94 -7.87 20.17
N LEU A 97 -8.20 -8.07 19.76
CA LEU A 97 -9.32 -8.08 20.68
C LEU A 97 -9.21 -9.23 21.69
N THR A 98 -8.78 -10.43 21.26
CA THR A 98 -8.56 -11.55 22.17
C THR A 98 -7.50 -11.25 23.23
N ASP A 99 -6.38 -10.61 22.87
CA ASP A 99 -5.37 -10.25 23.86
C ASP A 99 -5.84 -9.10 24.78
N LEU A 100 -6.59 -8.14 24.24
CA LEU A 100 -7.13 -7.03 25.04
C LEU A 100 -8.15 -7.52 26.07
N VAL A 101 -8.90 -8.59 25.79
CA VAL A 101 -9.80 -9.21 26.79
C VAL A 101 -9.03 -9.67 28.02
N GLN A 102 -7.83 -10.25 27.87
CA GLN A 102 -7.02 -10.63 29.03
C GLN A 102 -6.61 -9.43 29.90
N ILE A 103 -6.33 -8.29 29.26
CA ILE A 103 -6.04 -7.04 29.97
C ILE A 103 -7.27 -6.49 30.68
N LEU A 104 -8.47 -6.65 30.09
CA LEU A 104 -9.73 -6.29 30.75
C LEU A 104 -9.98 -7.16 31.99
N ASP A 105 -9.74 -8.48 31.89
CA ASP A 105 -9.84 -9.40 33.03
C ASP A 105 -8.89 -8.99 34.18
N ASP A 106 -7.68 -8.51 33.85
CA ASP A 106 -6.75 -7.99 34.85
C ASP A 106 -7.23 -6.67 35.48
N PHE A 107 -7.87 -5.78 34.70
CA PHE A 107 -8.53 -4.58 35.25
C PHE A 107 -9.66 -4.92 36.21
N ASP A 108 -10.54 -5.87 35.85
CA ASP A 108 -11.63 -6.31 36.72
C ASP A 108 -11.08 -6.85 38.05
N ARG A 109 -10.01 -7.68 37.97
CA ARG A 109 -9.32 -8.20 39.16
C ARG A 109 -8.73 -7.08 40.04
N ALA A 110 -8.13 -6.07 39.44
CA ALA A 110 -7.59 -4.94 40.20
C ALA A 110 -8.71 -4.14 40.87
N ILE A 111 -9.82 -3.87 40.16
CA ILE A 111 -10.98 -3.15 40.69
C ILE A 111 -11.60 -3.92 41.86
N ASP A 112 -11.83 -5.22 41.74
CA ASP A 112 -12.40 -6.05 42.81
C ASP A 112 -11.52 -6.05 44.07
N ALA A 113 -10.18 -6.08 43.88
CA ALA A 113 -9.22 -5.96 44.97
C ALA A 113 -9.23 -4.58 45.66
N GLY A 114 -9.56 -3.51 44.93
CA GLY A 114 -9.70 -2.16 45.49
C GLY A 114 -11.04 -1.93 46.21
N VAL A 115 -12.14 -2.51 45.71
CA VAL A 115 -13.50 -2.34 46.27
C VAL A 115 -13.70 -3.13 47.56
N SER A 116 -13.00 -4.26 47.74
CA SER A 116 -13.22 -5.19 48.85
C SER A 116 -12.64 -4.73 50.20
N SER A 117 -12.22 -3.47 50.33
CA SER A 117 -11.34 -3.06 51.42
C SER A 117 -11.39 -1.54 51.68
N GLU A 118 -11.83 -1.17 52.89
CA GLU A 118 -11.87 0.23 53.38
C GLU A 118 -10.51 0.71 53.94
N ASP A 119 -9.44 -0.09 53.77
CA ASP A 119 -8.11 0.17 54.34
C ASP A 119 -7.17 0.90 53.37
N THR A 120 -6.32 1.78 53.90
CA THR A 120 -5.31 2.53 53.12
C THR A 120 -4.32 1.62 52.38
N ALA A 121 -4.07 0.40 52.88
CA ALA A 121 -3.26 -0.61 52.21
C ALA A 121 -3.88 -1.08 50.88
N ALA A 122 -5.20 -1.11 50.78
CA ALA A 122 -5.89 -1.53 49.57
C ALA A 122 -5.92 -0.47 48.47
N ALA A 123 -6.00 0.81 48.85
CA ALA A 123 -5.85 1.90 47.89
C ALA A 123 -4.47 1.85 47.20
N THR A 124 -3.43 1.47 47.96
CA THR A 124 -2.07 1.29 47.43
C THR A 124 -1.99 0.07 46.52
N ALA A 125 -2.53 -1.08 46.94
CA ALA A 125 -2.57 -2.29 46.12
C ALA A 125 -3.36 -2.11 44.81
N PHE A 126 -4.45 -1.35 44.85
CA PHE A 126 -5.22 -0.97 43.66
C PHE A 126 -4.38 -0.12 42.69
N ALA A 127 -3.72 0.94 43.20
CA ALA A 127 -2.87 1.79 42.38
C ALA A 127 -1.72 1.01 41.73
N ASP A 128 -1.07 0.13 42.49
CA ASP A 128 -0.01 -0.74 41.97
C ASP A 128 -0.53 -1.72 40.91
N GLY A 129 -1.71 -2.32 41.13
CA GLY A 129 -2.38 -3.17 40.16
C GLY A 129 -2.64 -2.46 38.83
N VAL A 130 -3.19 -1.25 38.87
CA VAL A 130 -3.42 -0.43 37.68
C VAL A 130 -2.11 -0.10 36.94
N VAL A 131 -1.04 0.22 37.68
CA VAL A 131 0.29 0.48 37.10
C VAL A 131 0.84 -0.78 36.41
N MET A 132 0.67 -1.96 37.03
CA MET A 132 1.08 -3.24 36.44
C MET A 132 0.34 -3.52 35.13
N ILE A 133 -0.99 -3.35 35.11
CA ILE A 133 -1.81 -3.58 33.93
C ILE A 133 -1.42 -2.64 32.80
N ARG A 134 -1.19 -1.35 33.11
CA ARG A 134 -0.69 -0.37 32.13
C ARG A 134 0.65 -0.78 31.54
N LYS A 135 1.55 -1.37 32.34
CA LYS A 135 2.85 -1.89 31.87
C LYS A 135 2.67 -3.13 30.99
N GLN A 136 1.80 -4.06 31.39
CA GLN A 136 1.49 -5.28 30.61
C GLN A 136 0.90 -4.93 29.25
N LEU A 137 -0.10 -4.04 29.21
CA LEU A 137 -0.71 -3.57 27.96
C LEU A 137 0.33 -2.91 27.04
N GLY A 138 1.16 -2.02 27.59
CA GLY A 138 2.24 -1.38 26.82
C GLY A 138 3.21 -2.41 26.22
N SER A 139 3.68 -3.35 27.04
CA SER A 139 4.59 -4.41 26.59
C SER A 139 3.96 -5.33 25.55
N LEU A 140 2.68 -5.66 25.68
CA LEU A 140 1.94 -6.48 24.72
C LEU A 140 1.87 -5.78 23.36
N LEU A 141 1.47 -4.50 23.35
CA LEU A 141 1.34 -3.71 22.13
C LEU A 141 2.69 -3.50 21.42
N GLU A 142 3.76 -3.30 22.19
CA GLU A 142 5.12 -3.17 21.66
C GLU A 142 5.62 -4.51 21.07
N THR A 143 5.64 -5.56 21.88
CA THR A 143 6.27 -6.84 21.50
C THR A 143 5.52 -7.62 20.42
N LYS A 144 4.18 -7.64 20.47
CA LYS A 144 3.35 -8.46 19.56
C LYS A 144 2.86 -7.67 18.34
N TYR A 145 2.55 -6.39 18.51
CA TYR A 145 1.95 -5.56 17.46
C TYR A 145 2.93 -4.54 16.85
N GLY A 146 4.07 -4.29 17.49
CA GLY A 146 5.06 -3.30 17.04
C GLY A 146 4.59 -1.86 17.25
N MET A 147 3.75 -1.62 18.26
CA MET A 147 3.32 -0.28 18.63
C MET A 147 4.25 0.30 19.69
N GLU A 148 5.00 1.32 19.30
CA GLU A 148 6.06 1.92 20.11
C GLU A 148 5.68 3.35 20.50
N TYR A 149 5.94 3.69 21.76
CA TYR A 149 5.94 5.06 22.24
C TYR A 149 7.28 5.71 21.87
N TYR A 150 7.25 6.96 21.40
CA TYR A 150 8.45 7.76 21.21
C TYR A 150 8.47 8.90 22.24
N PRO A 151 9.54 9.03 23.04
CA PRO A 151 9.64 10.10 24.02
C PRO A 151 9.82 11.45 23.34
N SER A 152 8.96 12.40 23.71
CA SER A 152 8.95 13.74 23.10
C SER A 152 9.56 14.80 24.00
N LYS A 153 9.50 14.62 25.33
CA LYS A 153 9.98 15.61 26.30
C LYS A 153 11.50 15.84 26.15
N ASP A 154 11.90 17.12 26.20
CA ASP A 154 13.29 17.57 26.08
C ASP A 154 13.95 17.21 24.73
N GLN A 155 13.17 16.81 23.73
CA GLN A 155 13.62 16.57 22.35
C GLN A 155 13.37 17.79 21.47
N LEU A 156 14.10 17.88 20.35
CA LEU A 156 13.81 18.86 19.31
C LEU A 156 12.39 18.68 18.77
N PHE A 157 11.72 19.79 18.49
CA PHE A 157 10.38 19.76 17.93
C PHE A 157 10.42 19.36 16.45
N ASP A 158 9.80 18.22 16.11
CA ASP A 158 9.60 17.78 14.73
C ASP A 158 8.09 17.73 14.39
N PRO A 159 7.61 18.55 13.43
CA PRO A 159 6.21 18.56 12.98
C PRO A 159 5.68 17.21 12.45
N HIS A 160 6.56 16.27 12.05
CA HIS A 160 6.13 14.96 11.56
C HIS A 160 5.70 14.00 12.67
N VAL A 161 6.14 14.25 13.91
CA VAL A 161 5.86 13.41 15.08
C VAL A 161 5.23 14.19 16.23
N HIS A 162 5.27 15.52 16.21
CA HIS A 162 4.75 16.38 17.28
C HIS A 162 3.63 17.31 16.78
N GLU A 163 2.60 17.45 17.60
CA GLU A 163 1.54 18.45 17.49
C GLU A 163 1.71 19.47 18.61
N ALA A 164 2.17 20.68 18.26
CA ALA A 164 2.31 21.77 19.24
C ALA A 164 0.93 22.31 19.63
N ILE A 165 0.56 22.18 20.91
CA ILE A 165 -0.69 22.76 21.43
C ILE A 165 -0.51 24.17 22.01
N GLY A 166 0.74 24.58 22.20
CA GLY A 166 1.11 25.88 22.72
C GLY A 166 2.62 26.09 22.66
N THR A 167 3.02 27.35 22.66
CA THR A 167 4.43 27.76 22.68
C THR A 167 4.72 28.60 23.90
N GLN A 168 5.96 28.49 24.41
CA GLN A 168 6.47 29.33 25.48
C GLN A 168 7.81 29.94 25.04
N PRO A 169 8.00 31.27 25.14
CA PRO A 169 9.28 31.88 24.86
C PRO A 169 10.32 31.47 25.92
N ASP A 170 11.52 31.09 25.49
CA ASP A 170 12.63 30.74 26.35
C ASP A 170 13.94 31.32 25.75
N PRO A 171 14.61 32.26 26.45
CA PRO A 171 15.83 32.91 25.95
C PRO A 171 17.05 31.97 25.91
N ASP A 172 17.01 30.85 26.63
CA ASP A 172 18.17 29.98 26.83
C ASP A 172 18.31 28.91 25.74
N ILE A 173 17.36 28.84 24.79
CA ILE A 173 17.37 27.87 23.69
C ILE A 173 17.57 28.56 22.34
N THR A 174 18.22 27.84 21.42
CA THR A 174 18.44 28.28 20.04
C THR A 174 17.48 27.63 19.04
N GLU A 175 16.95 26.46 19.38
CA GLU A 175 16.08 25.67 18.51
C GLU A 175 14.76 25.31 19.22
N PRO A 176 13.63 25.26 18.50
CA PRO A 176 12.36 24.83 19.06
C PRO A 176 12.46 23.45 19.70
N THR A 177 12.22 23.39 21.02
CA THR A 177 12.41 22.18 21.82
C THR A 177 11.13 21.88 22.59
N VAL A 178 10.77 20.61 22.76
CA VAL A 178 9.60 20.22 23.54
C VAL A 178 9.84 20.46 25.03
N ALA A 179 9.08 21.35 25.65
CA ALA A 179 9.07 21.58 27.10
C ALA A 179 8.40 20.41 27.84
N GLU A 180 7.23 20.00 27.37
CA GLU A 180 6.40 19.03 28.06
C GLU A 180 5.56 18.24 27.06
N GLU A 181 5.39 16.95 27.34
CA GLU A 181 4.49 16.07 26.62
C GLU A 181 3.20 15.89 27.41
N TYR A 182 2.09 16.40 26.87
CA TYR A 182 0.77 16.24 27.48
C TYR A 182 0.09 14.96 27.06
N LEU A 183 0.26 14.55 25.79
CA LEU A 183 -0.27 13.30 25.28
C LEU A 183 0.82 12.56 24.52
N LYS A 184 1.03 11.31 24.90
CA LYS A 184 1.99 10.40 24.29
C LYS A 184 1.71 10.16 22.82
N GLY A 185 2.76 10.26 22.02
CA GLY A 185 2.76 9.84 20.63
C GLY A 185 3.05 8.35 20.48
N TYR A 186 2.54 7.74 19.39
CA TYR A 186 2.79 6.34 19.09
C TYR A 186 3.08 6.10 17.60
N LYS A 187 3.98 5.16 17.34
CA LYS A 187 4.31 4.63 16.02
C LYS A 187 3.91 3.16 15.95
N LEU A 188 3.36 2.74 14.83
CA LEU A 188 3.09 1.34 14.54
C LEU A 188 4.03 0.92 13.41
N LYS A 189 4.98 0.04 13.71
CA LYS A 189 5.96 -0.47 12.73
C LYS A 189 6.65 0.67 11.96
N GLY A 190 7.08 1.71 12.67
CA GLY A 190 7.73 2.90 12.12
C GLY A 190 6.78 3.98 11.56
N ARG A 191 5.50 3.68 11.32
CA ARG A 191 4.52 4.68 10.87
C ARG A 191 3.88 5.39 12.05
N VAL A 192 3.89 6.72 12.05
CA VAL A 192 3.17 7.51 13.07
C VAL A 192 1.68 7.27 12.96
N ILE A 193 1.07 6.78 14.05
CA ILE A 193 -0.39 6.60 14.17
C ILE A 193 -1.04 7.67 15.04
N ARG A 194 -0.25 8.32 15.89
CA ARG A 194 -0.66 9.42 16.73
C ARG A 194 0.53 10.34 16.99
N LEU A 195 0.36 11.63 16.71
CA LEU A 195 1.31 12.68 17.06
C LEU A 195 1.30 12.90 18.58
N ALA A 196 2.47 13.15 19.17
CA ALA A 196 2.55 13.57 20.55
C ALA A 196 2.05 15.02 20.68
N LYS A 197 1.17 15.30 21.63
CA LYS A 197 0.74 16.68 21.90
C LYS A 197 1.68 17.31 22.90
N VAL A 198 2.32 18.40 22.50
CA VAL A 198 3.46 18.97 23.22
C VAL A 198 3.34 20.47 23.43
N MET A 199 3.93 20.96 24.52
CA MET A 199 4.30 22.37 24.66
C MET A 199 5.69 22.57 24.07
N VAL A 200 5.88 23.60 23.26
CA VAL A 200 7.16 23.88 22.61
C VAL A 200 7.76 25.15 23.17
N LYS A 201 9.02 25.07 23.60
CA LYS A 201 9.83 26.24 23.88
C LYS A 201 10.30 26.82 22.57
N MET A 202 10.05 28.10 22.36
CA MET A 202 10.53 28.84 21.19
C MET A 202 11.66 29.77 21.64
N PRO A 203 12.75 29.88 20.86
CA PRO A 203 13.74 30.93 21.09
C PRO A 203 13.05 32.29 21.07
N LEU A 204 13.52 33.24 21.89
CA LEU A 204 13.11 34.62 21.73
C LEU A 204 13.48 35.06 20.31
N GLU A 205 12.48 35.47 19.52
CA GLU A 205 12.76 36.18 18.29
C GLU A 205 13.59 37.41 18.65
N THR A 206 14.88 37.38 18.33
CA THR A 206 15.61 38.62 18.08
C THR A 206 14.87 39.28 16.94
N ALA A 207 14.06 40.30 17.26
CA ALA A 207 13.42 41.16 16.28
C ALA A 207 14.50 41.60 15.29
N ALA A 208 14.52 40.98 14.12
CA ALA A 208 15.32 41.40 12.99
C ALA A 208 14.58 42.59 12.36
N GLU A 209 15.17 43.77 12.56
CA GLU A 209 15.06 45.05 11.84
C GLU A 209 13.75 45.40 11.11
#